data_AF-A0A7K7FGX7-F1
#
_entry.id   AF-A0A7K7FGX7-F1
#
_cell.length_a   1.000
_cell.length_b   1.000
_cell.length_c   1.000
_cell.angle_alpha   90.00
_cell.angle_beta   90.00
_cell.angle_gamma   90.00
#
_symmetry.space_group_name_H-M   'P 1'
#
loop_
_entity.id
_entity.type
_entity.pdbx_description
1 polymer ?
#
loop_
_entity_poly.entity_id
_entity_poly.type
_entity_poly.pdbx_seq_one_letter_code
_entity_poly.pdbx_strand_id
1 'polypeptide(L)'
;IFLSLQQDVIAGFLYAILILVVFHPVVDLIDNFNLTYKYAPLIIIRTAFEMAAVEKIEEQLASLRIAKRSVLSEEPAYLLDIDVSKPAQSESSRFVAVSCSNKSIRLYKRETLNFLQEYSSCPGILNGVRFAHTCDSVVFSACSDGTVKCWDIRLATQKAVQIFSGYPSSVFISFDINCSDVIICAGTEKVEKDTFLVFWDARGITNCASATKEPLGVYSESHNDDITKICFHPVEPNLVVSGSTDGLVNVFDINKDNEEDALLSTCNSDSSVSFIGWSGKAYKQVYCITHDEGFCWWDIAQLDTEEPIMLLRVLDVRDAVCVEGDGLHYLVGGLYHEKEDKLFLIGGTSRGNIHLLSCGTAGLSPVGTLCGGHSATVRSFCWNPTDEALLTGGEDAQLLLWKPGAVERSLAKKASMKIASSVQKRVRVHNSSLKSRKK
;
A
#
# COMPACT_ATOMS: atom_id res chain seq x y z
N ILE A 1 53.85 23.55 -4.47
CA ILE A 1 53.61 22.70 -5.66
C ILE A 1 54.36 21.38 -5.53
N PHE A 2 55.70 21.36 -5.44
CA PHE A 2 56.44 20.09 -5.26
C PHE A 2 56.11 19.32 -3.97
N LEU A 3 55.89 20.02 -2.85
CA LEU A 3 55.51 19.42 -1.57
C LEU A 3 54.06 18.88 -1.53
N SER A 4 53.12 19.46 -2.29
CA SER A 4 51.73 18.97 -2.33
C SER A 4 51.60 17.72 -3.20
N LEU A 5 52.30 17.67 -4.34
CA LEU A 5 52.37 16.48 -5.18
C LEU A 5 52.95 15.26 -4.45
N GLN A 6 53.91 15.46 -3.56
CA GLN A 6 54.52 14.37 -2.80
C GLN A 6 53.56 13.81 -1.74
N GLN A 7 52.70 14.65 -1.18
CA GLN A 7 51.73 14.27 -0.16
C GLN A 7 50.54 13.50 -0.74
N ASP A 8 50.09 13.88 -1.95
CA ASP A 8 49.05 13.15 -2.68
C ASP A 8 49.51 11.76 -3.15
N VAL A 9 50.79 11.63 -3.54
CA VAL A 9 51.37 10.33 -3.92
C VAL A 9 51.49 9.40 -2.70
N ILE A 10 51.88 9.93 -1.54
CA ILE A 10 51.94 9.16 -0.30
C ILE A 10 50.54 8.74 0.16
N ALA A 11 49.55 9.63 0.06
CA ALA A 11 48.16 9.31 0.38
C ALA A 11 47.61 8.22 -0.56
N GLY A 12 47.88 8.31 -1.87
CA GLY A 12 47.49 7.29 -2.84
C GLY A 12 48.14 5.93 -2.57
N PHE A 13 49.41 5.91 -2.16
CA PHE A 13 50.12 4.68 -1.80
C PHE A 13 49.54 4.04 -0.52
N LEU A 14 49.23 4.85 0.49
CA LEU A 14 48.60 4.39 1.73
C LEU A 14 47.17 3.85 1.48
N TYR A 15 46.40 4.51 0.62
CA TYR A 15 45.08 4.01 0.21
C TYR A 15 45.19 2.68 -0.55
N ALA A 16 46.17 2.52 -1.43
CA ALA A 16 46.39 1.27 -2.15
C ALA A 16 46.76 0.12 -1.19
N ILE A 17 47.61 0.37 -0.19
CA ILE A 17 47.94 -0.63 0.84
C ILE A 17 46.71 -0.95 1.69
N LEU A 18 45.91 0.04 2.07
CA LEU A 18 44.69 -0.17 2.86
C LEU A 18 43.68 -1.03 2.10
N ILE A 19 43.46 -0.75 0.81
CA ILE A 19 42.61 -1.55 -0.07
C ILE A 19 43.17 -2.98 -0.15
N LEU A 20 44.47 -3.15 -0.39
CA LEU A 20 45.07 -4.49 -0.43
C LEU A 20 44.88 -5.25 0.89
N VAL A 21 45.16 -4.64 2.04
CA VAL A 21 45.03 -5.32 3.34
C VAL A 21 43.59 -5.67 3.68
N VAL A 22 42.63 -4.81 3.34
CA VAL A 22 41.20 -5.05 3.60
C VAL A 22 40.63 -6.11 2.66
N PHE A 23 41.02 -6.09 1.39
CA PHE A 23 40.42 -6.97 0.38
C PHE A 23 41.21 -8.27 0.15
N HIS A 24 42.50 -8.38 0.50
CA HIS A 24 43.29 -9.60 0.31
C HIS A 24 42.69 -10.85 0.97
N PRO A 25 42.16 -10.81 2.21
CA PRO A 25 41.51 -11.98 2.82
C PRO A 25 40.25 -12.42 2.04
N VAL A 26 39.57 -11.47 1.42
CA VAL A 26 38.36 -11.71 0.61
C VAL A 26 38.74 -12.26 -0.76
N VAL A 27 39.82 -11.77 -1.36
CA VAL A 27 40.35 -12.27 -2.64
C VAL A 27 40.81 -13.72 -2.51
N ASP A 28 41.56 -14.07 -1.46
CA ASP A 28 41.99 -15.46 -1.23
C ASP A 28 40.80 -16.40 -1.02
N LEU A 29 39.73 -15.92 -0.37
CA LEU A 29 38.50 -16.68 -0.18
C LEU A 29 37.76 -16.90 -1.50
N ILE A 30 37.68 -15.87 -2.34
CA ILE A 30 37.06 -15.93 -3.68
C ILE A 30 37.87 -16.84 -4.61
N ASP A 31 39.20 -16.76 -4.56
CA ASP A 31 40.09 -17.61 -5.37
C ASP A 31 40.00 -19.08 -4.95
N ASN A 32 39.99 -19.36 -3.64
CA ASN A 32 39.76 -20.71 -3.13
C ASN A 32 38.36 -21.22 -3.53
N PHE A 33 37.32 -20.38 -3.46
CA PHE A 33 35.97 -20.75 -3.89
C PHE A 33 35.91 -21.04 -5.41
N ASN A 34 36.55 -20.21 -6.24
CA ASN A 34 36.67 -20.38 -7.68
C ASN A 34 37.40 -21.65 -8.09
N LEU A 35 38.45 -22.03 -7.35
CA LEU A 35 39.22 -23.25 -7.59
C LEU A 35 38.52 -24.51 -7.09
N THR A 36 37.71 -24.41 -6.04
CA THR A 36 37.06 -25.56 -5.39
C THR A 36 35.74 -25.95 -6.06
N TYR A 37 34.97 -24.97 -6.56
CA TYR A 37 33.66 -25.21 -7.14
C TYR A 37 33.64 -24.91 -8.65
N LYS A 38 33.39 -25.94 -9.46
CA LYS A 38 33.34 -25.84 -10.93
C LYS A 38 32.38 -24.77 -11.48
N TYR A 39 31.36 -24.40 -10.70
CA TYR A 39 30.37 -23.36 -11.05
C TYR A 39 30.54 -22.05 -10.26
N ALA A 40 31.59 -21.89 -9.47
CA ALA A 40 31.82 -20.68 -8.67
C ALA A 40 31.82 -19.37 -9.49
N PRO A 41 32.44 -19.28 -10.68
CA PRO A 41 32.35 -18.08 -11.49
C PRO A 41 30.91 -17.71 -11.89
N LEU A 42 30.07 -18.71 -12.19
CA LEU A 42 28.65 -18.50 -12.52
C LEU A 42 27.85 -18.05 -11.29
N ILE A 43 28.14 -18.61 -10.11
CA ILE A 43 27.51 -18.22 -8.85
C ILE A 43 27.87 -16.77 -8.50
N ILE A 44 29.15 -16.37 -8.62
CA ILE A 44 29.62 -15.01 -8.35
C ILE A 44 28.99 -14.00 -9.31
N ILE A 45 28.94 -14.31 -10.62
CA ILE A 45 28.30 -13.43 -11.60
C ILE A 45 26.81 -13.28 -11.28
N ARG A 46 26.14 -14.36 -10.89
CA ARG A 46 24.73 -14.35 -10.53
C ARG A 46 24.47 -13.52 -9.26
N THR A 47 25.23 -13.72 -8.20
CA THR A 47 25.06 -12.95 -6.95
C THR A 47 25.38 -11.48 -7.16
N ALA A 48 26.42 -11.15 -7.93
CA ALA A 48 26.72 -9.77 -8.29
C ALA A 48 25.59 -9.12 -9.11
N PHE A 49 24.98 -9.86 -10.03
CA PHE A 49 23.83 -9.37 -10.81
C PHE A 49 22.59 -9.17 -9.93
N GLU A 50 22.31 -10.10 -9.00
CA GLU A 50 21.22 -9.98 -8.02
C GLU A 50 21.44 -8.75 -7.11
N MET A 51 22.67 -8.53 -6.61
CA MET A 51 23.00 -7.33 -5.82
C MET A 51 22.83 -6.03 -6.62
N ALA A 52 23.24 -6.00 -7.90
CA ALA A 52 23.09 -4.82 -8.74
C ALA A 52 21.61 -4.52 -9.08
N ALA A 53 20.78 -5.56 -9.26
CA ALA A 53 19.34 -5.39 -9.47
C ALA A 53 18.65 -4.85 -8.21
N VAL A 54 19.11 -5.30 -7.04
CA VAL A 54 18.68 -4.83 -5.73
C VAL A 54 19.00 -3.34 -5.50
N GLU A 55 20.23 -2.91 -5.76
CA GLU A 55 20.60 -1.49 -5.63
C GLU A 55 19.75 -0.63 -6.57
N LYS A 56 19.45 -1.15 -7.76
CA LYS A 56 18.65 -0.44 -8.77
C LYS A 56 17.21 -0.18 -8.31
N ILE A 57 16.53 -1.12 -7.65
CA ILE A 57 15.14 -0.88 -7.19
C ILE A 57 15.09 0.12 -6.04
N GLU A 58 16.07 0.07 -5.13
CA GLU A 58 16.19 1.04 -4.04
C GLU A 58 16.44 2.45 -4.58
N GLU A 59 17.35 2.59 -5.54
CA GLU A 59 17.57 3.84 -6.26
C GLU A 59 16.30 4.33 -6.98
N GLN A 60 15.56 3.43 -7.64
CA GLN A 60 14.31 3.78 -8.31
C GLN A 60 13.26 4.31 -7.32
N LEU A 61 13.05 3.61 -6.20
CA LEU A 61 12.14 4.00 -5.14
C LEU A 61 12.54 5.34 -4.50
N ALA A 62 13.83 5.54 -4.21
CA ALA A 62 14.36 6.80 -3.69
C ALA A 62 14.25 7.95 -4.71
N SER A 63 14.25 7.64 -6.01
CA SER A 63 14.13 8.62 -7.09
C SER A 63 12.69 9.01 -7.45
N LEU A 64 11.68 8.42 -6.80
CA LEU A 64 10.28 8.71 -7.08
C LEU A 64 9.97 10.20 -6.90
N ARG A 65 9.32 10.79 -7.91
CA ARG A 65 8.88 12.18 -7.90
C ARG A 65 7.40 12.26 -8.23
N ILE A 66 6.78 13.36 -7.82
CA ILE A 66 5.35 13.60 -8.03
C ILE A 66 5.09 13.79 -9.53
N ALA A 67 4.36 12.86 -10.11
CA ALA A 67 3.92 12.91 -11.50
C ALA A 67 2.59 13.64 -11.65
N LYS A 68 1.64 13.38 -10.73
CA LYS A 68 0.30 13.97 -10.72
C LYS A 68 -0.22 14.15 -9.30
N ARG A 69 -1.14 15.10 -9.17
CA ARG A 69 -1.97 15.33 -7.99
C ARG A 69 -3.43 15.35 -8.42
N SER A 70 -4.32 14.77 -7.62
CA SER A 70 -5.75 14.97 -7.81
C SER A 70 -6.13 16.43 -7.54
N VAL A 71 -7.23 16.86 -8.13
CA VAL A 71 -7.83 18.16 -7.81
C VAL A 71 -8.51 18.03 -6.45
N LEU A 72 -8.35 19.04 -5.59
CA LEU A 72 -9.05 19.11 -4.32
C LEU A 72 -10.56 19.23 -4.56
N SER A 73 -11.33 18.40 -3.87
CA SER A 73 -12.79 18.50 -3.85
C SER A 73 -13.23 19.76 -3.10
N GLU A 74 -14.41 20.29 -3.45
CA GLU A 74 -15.04 21.41 -2.71
C GLU A 74 -15.32 21.01 -1.25
N GLU A 75 -15.66 19.75 -1.02
CA GLU A 75 -15.77 19.13 0.31
C GLU A 75 -14.59 18.17 0.51
N PRO A 76 -13.50 18.63 1.16
CA PRO A 76 -12.34 17.79 1.40
C PRO A 76 -12.69 16.67 2.39
N ALA A 77 -12.25 15.46 2.07
CA ALA A 77 -12.41 14.29 2.91
C ALA A 77 -11.07 13.55 2.95
N TYR A 78 -10.74 12.97 4.10
CA TYR A 78 -9.50 12.21 4.26
C TYR A 78 -9.58 10.97 3.39
N LEU A 79 -8.48 10.63 2.73
CA LEU A 79 -8.37 9.43 1.92
C LEU A 79 -7.83 8.32 2.81
N LEU A 80 -8.64 7.30 3.10
CA LEU A 80 -8.36 6.30 4.13
C LEU A 80 -7.77 5.00 3.57
N ASP A 81 -8.21 4.59 2.39
CA ASP A 81 -7.74 3.38 1.71
C ASP A 81 -7.75 3.57 0.20
N ILE A 82 -6.79 2.95 -0.49
CA ILE A 82 -6.60 3.07 -1.94
C ILE A 82 -6.45 1.66 -2.52
N ASP A 83 -7.19 1.41 -3.59
CA ASP A 83 -6.93 0.24 -4.42
C ASP A 83 -6.98 0.60 -5.91
N VAL A 84 -6.36 -0.23 -6.73
CA VAL A 84 -6.22 -0.03 -8.18
C VAL A 84 -6.72 -1.23 -8.96
N SER A 85 -7.44 -0.98 -10.05
CA SER A 85 -7.90 -2.07 -10.90
C SER A 85 -6.72 -2.83 -11.54
N LYS A 86 -6.70 -4.15 -11.42
CA LYS A 86 -5.73 -4.96 -12.16
C LYS A 86 -6.13 -4.98 -13.64
N PRO A 87 -5.18 -4.91 -14.59
CA PRO A 87 -5.50 -4.97 -16.00
C PRO A 87 -6.00 -6.38 -16.34
N ALA A 88 -7.30 -6.54 -16.55
CA ALA A 88 -7.87 -7.81 -16.99
C ALA A 88 -7.54 -8.11 -18.47
N GLN A 89 -7.37 -7.06 -19.29
CA GLN A 89 -7.02 -7.12 -20.72
C GLN A 89 -6.20 -5.88 -21.15
N SER A 90 -5.47 -5.98 -22.27
CA SER A 90 -4.51 -4.97 -22.78
C SER A 90 -5.06 -3.55 -22.99
N GLU A 91 -6.39 -3.38 -23.14
CA GLU A 91 -7.04 -2.07 -23.38
C GLU A 91 -7.99 -1.64 -22.23
N SER A 92 -7.94 -2.34 -21.09
CA SER A 92 -8.86 -2.07 -20.00
C SER A 92 -8.59 -0.70 -19.35
N SER A 93 -9.67 -0.01 -18.96
CA SER A 93 -9.56 1.32 -18.35
C SER A 93 -8.96 1.21 -16.95
N ARG A 94 -7.87 1.93 -16.72
CA ARG A 94 -7.14 1.91 -15.45
C ARG A 94 -7.78 2.85 -14.45
N PHE A 95 -8.38 2.29 -13.40
CA PHE A 95 -9.06 3.03 -12.35
C PHE A 95 -8.31 2.97 -11.02
N VAL A 96 -8.62 3.93 -10.15
CA VAL A 96 -8.20 4.00 -8.75
C VAL A 96 -9.46 4.26 -7.93
N ALA A 97 -9.72 3.44 -6.91
CA ALA A 97 -10.82 3.61 -6.00
C ALA A 97 -10.25 4.02 -4.65
N VAL A 98 -10.89 5.00 -4.02
CA VAL A 98 -10.44 5.57 -2.76
C VAL A 98 -11.59 5.64 -1.78
N SER A 99 -11.43 5.05 -0.60
CA SER A 99 -12.39 5.20 0.50
C SER A 99 -12.11 6.52 1.23
N CYS A 100 -13.18 7.26 1.54
CA CYS A 100 -13.08 8.60 2.12
C CYS A 100 -13.76 8.67 3.50
N SER A 101 -13.27 9.56 4.37
CA SER A 101 -13.85 9.76 5.71
C SER A 101 -15.29 10.27 5.72
N ASN A 102 -15.77 10.85 4.62
CA ASN A 102 -17.15 11.27 4.43
C ASN A 102 -18.07 10.10 3.98
N LYS A 103 -17.66 8.85 4.17
CA LYS A 103 -18.41 7.62 3.83
C LYS A 103 -18.66 7.43 2.33
N SER A 104 -17.82 8.07 1.50
CA SER A 104 -17.88 7.97 0.05
C SER A 104 -16.74 7.13 -0.51
N ILE A 105 -16.99 6.52 -1.67
CA ILE A 105 -15.98 5.87 -2.49
C ILE A 105 -15.79 6.73 -3.72
N ARG A 106 -14.59 7.29 -3.89
CA ARG A 106 -14.25 8.14 -5.04
C ARG A 106 -13.44 7.37 -6.06
N LEU A 107 -13.87 7.42 -7.31
CA LEU A 107 -13.24 6.76 -8.45
C LEU A 107 -12.47 7.78 -9.28
N TYR A 108 -11.22 7.44 -9.61
CA TYR A 108 -10.33 8.25 -10.43
C TYR A 108 -9.78 7.46 -11.60
N LYS A 109 -9.42 8.17 -12.68
CA LYS A 109 -8.59 7.61 -13.75
C LYS A 109 -7.13 7.56 -13.28
N ARG A 110 -6.49 6.39 -13.34
CA ARG A 110 -5.13 6.16 -12.78
C ARG A 110 -4.04 7.05 -13.36
N GLU A 111 -3.99 7.18 -14.68
CA GLU A 111 -2.93 7.92 -15.39
C GLU A 111 -2.97 9.43 -15.09
N THR A 112 -4.16 9.98 -14.91
CA THR A 112 -4.37 11.44 -14.83
C THR A 112 -4.78 11.91 -13.44
N LEU A 113 -5.23 11.00 -12.57
CA LEU A 113 -5.91 11.28 -11.30
C LEU A 113 -7.12 12.21 -11.48
N ASN A 114 -7.80 12.10 -12.63
CA ASN A 114 -9.03 12.83 -12.86
C ASN A 114 -10.16 12.11 -12.12
N PHE A 115 -10.92 12.86 -11.32
CA PHE A 115 -12.13 12.37 -10.69
C PHE A 115 -13.16 11.95 -11.75
N LEU A 116 -13.81 10.80 -11.53
CA LEU A 116 -14.80 10.23 -12.43
C LEU A 116 -16.18 10.19 -11.78
N GLN A 117 -16.29 9.52 -10.63
CA GLN A 117 -17.56 9.25 -9.97
C GLN A 117 -17.36 9.08 -8.47
N GLU A 118 -18.40 9.38 -7.70
CA GLU A 118 -18.49 9.11 -6.26
C GLU A 118 -19.70 8.20 -5.99
N TYR A 119 -19.51 7.24 -5.08
CA TYR A 119 -20.55 6.35 -4.56
C TYR A 119 -20.73 6.59 -3.07
N SER A 120 -21.97 6.53 -2.57
CA SER A 120 -22.27 6.67 -1.14
C SER A 120 -22.48 5.31 -0.50
N SER A 121 -21.65 4.95 0.48
CA SER A 121 -21.75 3.69 1.22
C SER A 121 -22.55 3.82 2.54
N CYS A 122 -23.28 4.92 2.73
CA CYS A 122 -24.12 5.16 3.91
C CYS A 122 -25.01 3.96 4.29
N PRO A 123 -25.34 3.78 5.59
CA PRO A 123 -25.11 4.70 6.72
C PRO A 123 -23.78 4.55 7.48
N GLY A 124 -23.06 3.42 7.36
CA GLY A 124 -21.86 3.14 8.16
C GLY A 124 -20.57 3.81 7.67
N ILE A 125 -19.49 3.61 8.43
CA ILE A 125 -18.13 4.06 8.10
C ILE A 125 -17.49 3.03 7.15
N LEU A 126 -16.76 3.52 6.15
CA LEU A 126 -16.02 2.65 5.22
C LEU A 126 -14.75 2.12 5.87
N ASN A 127 -14.57 0.80 5.83
CA ASN A 127 -13.41 0.12 6.41
C ASN A 127 -12.55 -0.60 5.35
N GLY A 128 -12.67 -0.13 4.10
CA GLY A 128 -11.74 -0.45 3.01
C GLY A 128 -12.41 -0.36 1.64
N VAL A 129 -11.61 -0.50 0.59
CA VAL A 129 -12.09 -0.59 -0.79
C VAL A 129 -11.20 -1.54 -1.60
N ARG A 130 -11.79 -2.47 -2.36
CA ARG A 130 -11.04 -3.42 -3.20
C ARG A 130 -11.66 -3.56 -4.57
N PHE A 131 -10.87 -3.53 -5.63
CA PHE A 131 -11.30 -3.97 -6.95
C PHE A 131 -11.38 -5.49 -6.98
N ALA A 132 -12.28 -6.01 -7.81
CA ALA A 132 -12.17 -7.39 -8.26
C ALA A 132 -10.88 -7.58 -9.07
N HIS A 133 -10.21 -8.71 -8.89
CA HIS A 133 -8.93 -9.03 -9.52
C HIS A 133 -9.09 -9.41 -10.99
N THR A 134 -10.20 -10.05 -11.35
CA THR A 134 -10.54 -10.55 -12.70
C THR A 134 -11.42 -9.57 -13.49
N CYS A 135 -12.13 -8.67 -12.81
CA CYS A 135 -13.08 -7.73 -13.41
C CYS A 135 -12.81 -6.29 -12.99
N ASP A 136 -12.19 -5.50 -13.86
CA ASP A 136 -11.79 -4.12 -13.57
C ASP A 136 -12.96 -3.14 -13.32
N SER A 137 -14.19 -3.54 -13.65
CA SER A 137 -15.40 -2.76 -13.44
C SER A 137 -16.08 -2.97 -12.10
N VAL A 138 -15.62 -3.92 -11.28
CA VAL A 138 -16.28 -4.26 -10.02
C VAL A 138 -15.43 -3.78 -8.85
N VAL A 139 -16.07 -3.09 -7.91
CA VAL A 139 -15.47 -2.59 -6.67
C VAL A 139 -16.28 -3.10 -5.49
N PHE A 140 -15.59 -3.52 -4.42
CA PHE A 140 -16.14 -3.92 -3.14
C PHE A 140 -15.75 -2.93 -2.06
N SER A 141 -16.61 -2.80 -1.05
CA SER A 141 -16.34 -1.97 0.12
C SER A 141 -17.01 -2.57 1.35
N ALA A 142 -16.27 -2.73 2.45
CA ALA A 142 -16.86 -3.05 3.74
C ALA A 142 -17.28 -1.79 4.50
N CYS A 143 -18.35 -1.95 5.26
CA CYS A 143 -18.98 -0.89 5.99
C CYS A 143 -19.27 -1.35 7.43
N SER A 144 -19.11 -0.43 8.38
CA SER A 144 -19.41 -0.67 9.80
C SER A 144 -20.90 -0.90 10.09
N ASP A 145 -21.77 -0.84 9.07
CA ASP A 145 -23.20 -1.17 9.17
C ASP A 145 -23.48 -2.68 9.06
N GLY A 146 -22.42 -3.52 9.09
CA GLY A 146 -22.55 -4.96 8.98
C GLY A 146 -22.79 -5.44 7.55
N THR A 147 -22.39 -4.65 6.56
CA THR A 147 -22.49 -5.03 5.14
C THR A 147 -21.18 -4.87 4.37
N VAL A 148 -20.96 -5.77 3.43
CA VAL A 148 -20.04 -5.56 2.30
C VAL A 148 -20.89 -5.22 1.08
N LYS A 149 -20.55 -4.15 0.38
CA LYS A 149 -21.27 -3.66 -0.81
C LYS A 149 -20.41 -3.86 -2.04
N CYS A 150 -21.05 -4.26 -3.13
CA CYS A 150 -20.44 -4.42 -4.45
C CYS A 150 -21.04 -3.38 -5.40
N TRP A 151 -20.16 -2.78 -6.21
CA TRP A 151 -20.44 -1.67 -7.10
C TRP A 151 -19.95 -2.01 -8.51
N ASP A 152 -20.78 -1.82 -9.52
CA ASP A 152 -20.35 -1.87 -10.92
C ASP A 152 -20.12 -0.44 -11.41
N ILE A 153 -18.86 -0.10 -11.68
CA ILE A 153 -18.47 1.26 -12.03
C ILE A 153 -18.92 1.69 -13.44
N ARG A 154 -19.39 0.74 -14.25
CA ARG A 154 -19.96 1.03 -15.58
C ARG A 154 -21.39 1.54 -15.47
N LEU A 155 -22.07 1.23 -14.37
CA LEU A 155 -23.43 1.66 -14.13
C LEU A 155 -23.41 3.04 -13.48
N ALA A 156 -24.18 3.98 -14.05
CA ALA A 156 -24.38 5.31 -13.46
C ALA A 156 -25.25 5.29 -12.19
N THR A 157 -25.55 4.10 -11.65
CA THR A 157 -26.34 3.93 -10.43
C THR A 157 -25.53 4.31 -9.21
N GLN A 158 -26.20 4.94 -8.24
CA GLN A 158 -25.65 5.25 -6.92
C GLN A 158 -25.93 4.12 -5.90
N LYS A 159 -26.58 3.04 -6.33
CA LYS A 159 -26.89 1.89 -5.48
C LYS A 159 -25.92 0.75 -5.73
N ALA A 160 -25.54 0.06 -4.67
CA ALA A 160 -24.79 -1.19 -4.75
C ALA A 160 -25.55 -2.21 -5.62
N VAL A 161 -24.83 -2.90 -6.50
CA VAL A 161 -25.41 -3.96 -7.35
C VAL A 161 -25.70 -5.23 -6.54
N GLN A 162 -24.91 -5.45 -5.49
CA GLN A 162 -25.01 -6.60 -4.61
C GLN A 162 -24.62 -6.17 -3.19
N ILE A 163 -25.35 -6.68 -2.19
CA ILE A 163 -25.09 -6.45 -0.76
C ILE A 163 -24.89 -7.81 -0.09
N PHE A 164 -23.83 -7.92 0.71
CA PHE A 164 -23.52 -9.08 1.53
C PHE A 164 -23.76 -8.67 2.98
N SER A 165 -24.74 -9.30 3.63
CA SER A 165 -25.12 -8.97 4.99
C SER A 165 -24.41 -9.91 5.95
N GLY A 166 -23.90 -9.36 7.06
CA GLY A 166 -23.44 -10.13 8.20
C GLY A 166 -24.58 -10.59 9.10
N TYR A 167 -24.19 -11.24 10.19
CA TYR A 167 -25.11 -11.57 11.28
C TYR A 167 -25.56 -10.31 12.03
N PRO A 168 -26.70 -10.36 12.75
CA PRO A 168 -27.12 -9.25 13.61
C PRO A 168 -25.98 -8.78 14.52
N SER A 169 -25.80 -7.46 14.64
CA SER A 169 -24.73 -6.81 15.42
C SER A 169 -23.32 -6.91 14.82
N SER A 170 -23.12 -7.49 13.63
CA SER A 170 -21.81 -7.48 12.97
C SER A 170 -21.38 -6.04 12.64
N VAL A 171 -20.18 -5.66 13.05
CA VAL A 171 -19.56 -4.37 12.69
C VAL A 171 -18.27 -4.68 11.95
N PHE A 172 -18.26 -4.57 10.61
CA PHE A 172 -17.07 -4.90 9.82
C PHE A 172 -16.06 -3.76 9.84
N ILE A 173 -14.83 -4.08 10.27
CA ILE A 173 -13.70 -3.16 10.40
C ILE A 173 -12.52 -3.53 9.49
N SER A 174 -12.60 -4.68 8.83
CA SER A 174 -11.66 -5.11 7.80
C SER A 174 -12.34 -6.05 6.81
N PHE A 175 -11.83 -6.13 5.59
CA PHE A 175 -12.24 -7.14 4.61
C PHE A 175 -11.23 -7.27 3.49
N ASP A 176 -11.32 -8.38 2.77
CA ASP A 176 -10.63 -8.56 1.49
C ASP A 176 -11.40 -9.53 0.57
N ILE A 177 -11.00 -9.60 -0.70
CA ILE A 177 -11.52 -10.55 -1.69
C ILE A 177 -10.38 -11.40 -2.27
N ASN A 178 -10.61 -12.71 -2.40
CA ASN A 178 -9.59 -13.62 -2.87
C ASN A 178 -9.23 -13.37 -4.34
N CYS A 179 -8.04 -13.84 -4.75
CA CYS A 179 -7.49 -13.56 -6.07
C CYS A 179 -8.32 -14.11 -7.25
N SER A 180 -9.32 -14.97 -6.99
CA SER A 180 -10.26 -15.50 -7.99
C SER A 180 -11.62 -14.79 -8.02
N ASP A 181 -11.84 -13.79 -7.17
CA ASP A 181 -13.12 -13.07 -6.98
C ASP A 181 -14.31 -13.95 -6.61
N VAL A 182 -14.05 -15.07 -5.93
CA VAL A 182 -15.08 -16.03 -5.53
C VAL A 182 -15.46 -15.88 -4.06
N ILE A 183 -14.50 -15.58 -3.19
CA ILE A 183 -14.72 -15.53 -1.74
C ILE A 183 -14.37 -14.14 -1.22
N ILE A 184 -15.28 -13.57 -0.44
CA ILE A 184 -15.05 -12.37 0.38
C ILE A 184 -14.93 -12.83 1.82
N CYS A 185 -14.01 -12.23 2.56
CA CYS A 185 -13.88 -12.39 4.01
C CYS A 185 -13.89 -11.00 4.66
N ALA A 186 -14.66 -10.83 5.74
CA ALA A 186 -14.68 -9.60 6.52
C ALA A 186 -14.52 -9.90 8.02
N GLY A 187 -13.81 -9.03 8.73
CA GLY A 187 -13.49 -9.15 10.13
C GLY A 187 -14.29 -8.15 10.95
N THR A 188 -14.77 -8.59 12.10
CA THR A 188 -15.61 -7.75 12.97
C THR A 188 -14.82 -7.07 14.09
N GLU A 189 -15.37 -5.97 14.59
CA GLU A 189 -15.10 -5.51 15.97
C GLU A 189 -15.60 -6.56 16.96
N LYS A 190 -15.01 -6.59 18.14
CA LYS A 190 -15.45 -7.41 19.26
C LYS A 190 -16.74 -6.86 19.82
N VAL A 191 -17.81 -7.64 19.70
CA VAL A 191 -19.11 -7.32 20.29
C VAL A 191 -19.36 -8.30 21.42
N GLU A 192 -19.43 -7.76 22.64
CA GLU A 192 -19.50 -8.53 23.89
C GLU A 192 -18.31 -9.47 24.10
N LYS A 193 -18.41 -10.73 23.64
CA LYS A 193 -17.38 -11.75 23.77
C LYS A 193 -16.98 -12.37 22.43
N ASP A 194 -17.70 -12.06 21.37
CA ASP A 194 -17.53 -12.74 20.11
C ASP A 194 -16.86 -11.83 19.09
N THR A 195 -15.98 -12.41 18.29
CA THR A 195 -15.33 -11.78 17.15
C THR A 195 -15.34 -12.78 16.00
N PHE A 196 -15.68 -12.32 14.80
CA PHE A 196 -15.94 -13.21 13.67
C PHE A 196 -15.14 -12.82 12.44
N LEU A 197 -14.53 -13.82 11.79
CA LEU A 197 -14.25 -13.78 10.35
C LEU A 197 -15.49 -14.30 9.63
N VAL A 198 -16.13 -13.49 8.79
CA VAL A 198 -17.35 -13.85 8.09
C VAL A 198 -17.05 -14.02 6.60
N PHE A 199 -17.55 -15.09 5.99
CA PHE A 199 -17.27 -15.44 4.60
C PHE A 199 -18.51 -15.37 3.71
N TRP A 200 -18.36 -14.97 2.45
CA TRP A 200 -19.42 -14.98 1.44
C TRP A 200 -18.94 -15.47 0.09
N ASP A 201 -19.87 -16.04 -0.69
CA ASP A 201 -19.67 -16.31 -2.11
C ASP A 201 -19.97 -15.06 -2.94
N ALA A 202 -18.94 -14.51 -3.57
CA ALA A 202 -19.02 -13.32 -4.43
C ALA A 202 -19.53 -13.61 -5.85
N ARG A 203 -19.71 -14.88 -6.27
CA ARG A 203 -20.17 -15.22 -7.64
C ARG A 203 -21.60 -14.77 -7.91
N GLY A 204 -21.96 -14.57 -9.18
CA GLY A 204 -23.36 -14.30 -9.56
C GLY A 204 -23.81 -12.85 -9.35
N ILE A 205 -22.87 -11.90 -9.34
CA ILE A 205 -23.09 -10.44 -9.27
C ILE A 205 -24.08 -9.94 -10.35
N THR A 206 -24.32 -10.73 -11.41
CA THR A 206 -25.08 -10.32 -12.59
C THR A 206 -26.59 -10.59 -12.54
N ASN A 207 -27.13 -11.27 -11.51
CA ASN A 207 -28.44 -11.93 -11.68
C ASN A 207 -29.62 -11.45 -10.82
N CYS A 208 -29.51 -10.46 -9.93
CA CYS A 208 -30.69 -9.84 -9.30
C CYS A 208 -30.36 -8.47 -8.70
N ALA A 209 -31.00 -7.41 -9.20
CA ALA A 209 -31.06 -6.16 -8.47
C ALA A 209 -31.83 -6.40 -7.16
N SER A 210 -31.14 -6.27 -6.02
CA SER A 210 -31.71 -6.33 -4.66
C SER A 210 -31.87 -7.71 -4.00
N ALA A 211 -30.96 -8.66 -4.20
CA ALA A 211 -30.84 -9.81 -3.28
C ALA A 211 -29.72 -9.54 -2.27
N THR A 212 -30.00 -9.47 -0.97
CA THR A 212 -28.96 -9.57 0.06
C THR A 212 -28.43 -11.01 0.06
N LYS A 213 -27.12 -11.18 0.12
CA LYS A 213 -26.48 -12.48 0.26
C LYS A 213 -26.18 -12.77 1.71
N GLU A 214 -26.61 -13.94 2.16
CA GLU A 214 -26.30 -14.47 3.48
C GLU A 214 -24.87 -15.02 3.53
N PRO A 215 -24.22 -15.04 4.71
CA PRO A 215 -22.89 -15.62 4.89
C PRO A 215 -22.84 -17.12 4.53
N LEU A 216 -21.68 -17.56 4.04
CA LEU A 216 -21.33 -18.98 3.90
C LEU A 216 -21.07 -19.63 5.25
N GLY A 217 -20.50 -18.87 6.18
CA GLY A 217 -20.08 -19.34 7.49
C GLY A 217 -19.19 -18.32 8.19
N VAL A 218 -18.75 -18.67 9.40
CA VAL A 218 -17.86 -17.85 10.22
C VAL A 218 -16.74 -18.68 10.83
N TYR A 219 -15.62 -18.03 11.11
CA TYR A 219 -14.67 -18.47 12.12
C TYR A 219 -14.84 -17.59 13.36
N SER A 220 -15.03 -18.21 14.51
CA SER A 220 -15.44 -17.54 15.76
C SER A 220 -14.49 -17.77 16.94
N GLU A 221 -13.52 -18.68 16.81
CA GLU A 221 -12.65 -19.10 17.91
C GLU A 221 -11.17 -18.72 17.68
N SER A 222 -10.84 -18.18 16.51
CA SER A 222 -9.47 -17.83 16.10
C SER A 222 -8.92 -16.56 16.73
N HIS A 223 -9.78 -15.58 17.02
CA HIS A 223 -9.39 -14.29 17.58
C HIS A 223 -10.26 -13.91 18.77
N ASN A 224 -9.66 -13.26 19.75
CA ASN A 224 -10.33 -12.85 20.99
C ASN A 224 -10.67 -11.36 21.04
N ASP A 225 -10.27 -10.60 20.02
CA ASP A 225 -10.42 -9.15 19.94
C ASP A 225 -10.48 -8.69 18.48
N ASP A 226 -10.79 -7.42 18.23
CA ASP A 226 -11.02 -6.79 16.93
C ASP A 226 -10.12 -7.33 15.81
N ILE A 227 -10.72 -7.79 14.69
CA ILE A 227 -9.96 -8.24 13.51
C ILE A 227 -9.65 -7.02 12.63
N THR A 228 -8.48 -6.43 12.85
CA THR A 228 -8.08 -5.15 12.28
C THR A 228 -7.71 -5.24 10.80
N LYS A 229 -7.24 -6.40 10.34
CA LYS A 229 -6.91 -6.64 8.92
C LYS A 229 -7.15 -8.08 8.49
N ILE A 230 -7.51 -8.20 7.22
CA ILE A 230 -7.60 -9.44 6.46
C ILE A 230 -6.87 -9.22 5.15
N CYS A 231 -6.08 -10.21 4.73
CA CYS A 231 -5.40 -10.17 3.45
C CYS A 231 -5.41 -11.57 2.81
N PHE A 232 -6.13 -11.71 1.70
CA PHE A 232 -6.04 -12.93 0.90
C PHE A 232 -4.67 -13.04 0.24
N HIS A 233 -4.21 -14.28 0.12
CA HIS A 233 -2.99 -14.56 -0.58
C HIS A 233 -3.13 -14.15 -2.07
N PRO A 234 -2.13 -13.49 -2.67
CA PRO A 234 -2.28 -12.87 -3.99
C PRO A 234 -2.37 -13.85 -5.16
N VAL A 235 -1.90 -15.09 -4.97
CA VAL A 235 -1.89 -16.16 -6.00
C VAL A 235 -2.76 -17.38 -5.64
N GLU A 236 -2.67 -17.90 -4.40
CA GLU A 236 -3.44 -19.05 -3.91
C GLU A 236 -4.81 -18.61 -3.34
N PRO A 237 -5.95 -18.93 -3.97
CA PRO A 237 -7.26 -18.35 -3.64
C PRO A 237 -7.86 -18.82 -2.31
N ASN A 238 -7.29 -19.86 -1.71
CA ASN A 238 -7.77 -20.47 -0.47
C ASN A 238 -6.94 -20.05 0.74
N LEU A 239 -5.84 -19.32 0.55
CA LEU A 239 -5.04 -18.84 1.68
C LEU A 239 -5.45 -17.43 2.07
N VAL A 240 -5.64 -17.21 3.37
CA VAL A 240 -5.96 -15.89 3.94
C VAL A 240 -5.22 -15.72 5.25
N VAL A 241 -4.77 -14.49 5.50
CA VAL A 241 -4.21 -14.10 6.80
C VAL A 241 -5.12 -13.07 7.45
N SER A 242 -5.33 -13.20 8.76
CA SER A 242 -5.99 -12.20 9.59
C SER A 242 -5.06 -11.71 10.69
N GLY A 243 -5.23 -10.45 11.10
CA GLY A 243 -4.53 -9.85 12.24
C GLY A 243 -5.53 -9.19 13.17
N SER A 244 -5.25 -9.23 14.47
CA SER A 244 -6.15 -8.73 15.51
C SER A 244 -5.44 -7.86 16.55
N THR A 245 -6.22 -7.07 17.28
CA THR A 245 -5.77 -6.34 18.46
C THR A 245 -5.34 -7.27 19.61
N ASP A 246 -5.69 -8.56 19.57
CA ASP A 246 -5.21 -9.59 20.50
C ASP A 246 -3.70 -9.92 20.34
N GLY A 247 -3.08 -9.38 19.29
CA GLY A 247 -1.66 -9.52 18.98
C GLY A 247 -1.31 -10.75 18.16
N LEU A 248 -2.31 -11.51 17.73
CA LEU A 248 -2.15 -12.68 16.89
C LEU A 248 -2.35 -12.35 15.41
N VAL A 249 -1.60 -13.09 14.59
CA VAL A 249 -1.72 -13.14 13.14
C VAL A 249 -1.98 -14.60 12.78
N ASN A 250 -3.17 -14.90 12.27
CA ASN A 250 -3.57 -16.27 11.94
C ASN A 250 -3.57 -16.48 10.44
N VAL A 251 -3.04 -17.62 9.99
CA VAL A 251 -2.98 -18.04 8.59
C VAL A 251 -3.92 -19.21 8.39
N PHE A 252 -4.81 -19.13 7.40
CA PHE A 252 -5.82 -20.15 7.14
C PHE A 252 -5.76 -20.70 5.71
N ASP A 253 -6.07 -21.98 5.56
CA ASP A 253 -6.54 -22.61 4.32
C ASP A 253 -8.06 -22.80 4.39
N ILE A 254 -8.81 -21.92 3.73
CA ILE A 254 -10.28 -21.93 3.73
C ILE A 254 -10.88 -23.03 2.84
N ASN A 255 -10.07 -23.92 2.27
CA ASN A 255 -10.54 -25.12 1.57
C ASN A 255 -10.81 -26.31 2.51
N LYS A 256 -10.60 -26.11 3.82
CA LYS A 256 -10.83 -27.11 4.86
C LYS A 256 -12.27 -27.00 5.39
N ASP A 257 -12.78 -28.11 5.92
CA ASP A 257 -14.19 -28.24 6.27
C ASP A 257 -14.59 -27.46 7.55
N ASN A 258 -13.63 -27.16 8.44
CA ASN A 258 -13.87 -26.46 9.70
C ASN A 258 -12.72 -25.50 10.04
N GLU A 259 -12.94 -24.64 11.03
CA GLU A 259 -12.00 -23.59 11.47
C GLU A 259 -10.68 -24.15 12.01
N GLU A 260 -10.74 -25.22 12.82
CA GLU A 260 -9.56 -25.84 13.45
C GLU A 260 -8.63 -26.43 12.38
N ASP A 261 -9.17 -27.16 11.40
CA ASP A 261 -8.42 -27.73 10.29
C ASP A 261 -7.94 -26.65 9.30
N ALA A 262 -8.67 -25.54 9.20
CA ALA A 262 -8.31 -24.41 8.35
C ALA A 262 -7.11 -23.63 8.91
N LEU A 263 -6.94 -23.56 10.22
CA LEU A 263 -5.87 -22.81 10.86
C LEU A 263 -4.51 -23.51 10.64
N LEU A 264 -3.68 -22.92 9.78
CA LEU A 264 -2.34 -23.43 9.45
C LEU A 264 -1.29 -22.96 10.46
N SER A 265 -1.38 -21.72 10.92
CA SER A 265 -0.39 -21.12 11.81
C SER A 265 -0.95 -19.93 12.57
N THR A 266 -0.47 -19.76 13.80
CA THR A 266 -0.71 -18.59 14.65
C THR A 266 0.63 -17.95 14.99
N CYS A 267 0.86 -16.75 14.47
CA CYS A 267 2.05 -15.94 14.70
C CYS A 267 1.75 -14.87 15.76
N ASN A 268 2.55 -14.81 16.82
CA ASN A 268 2.36 -13.83 17.90
C ASN A 268 3.30 -12.63 17.72
N SER A 269 2.72 -11.43 17.63
CA SER A 269 3.45 -10.16 17.54
C SER A 269 3.70 -9.49 18.90
N ASP A 270 3.05 -9.99 19.96
CA ASP A 270 2.99 -9.46 21.33
C ASP A 270 2.34 -8.06 21.47
N SER A 271 1.78 -7.49 20.41
CA SER A 271 1.12 -6.18 20.42
C SER A 271 0.01 -6.09 19.38
N SER A 272 -0.90 -5.13 19.54
CA SER A 272 -2.08 -4.98 18.69
C SER A 272 -1.72 -4.78 17.21
N VAL A 273 -2.19 -5.67 16.33
CA VAL A 273 -1.85 -5.65 14.90
C VAL A 273 -2.61 -4.54 14.17
N SER A 274 -1.92 -3.74 13.36
CA SER A 274 -2.49 -2.63 12.56
C SER A 274 -2.46 -2.91 11.05
N PHE A 275 -1.45 -3.63 10.58
CA PHE A 275 -1.28 -3.99 9.17
C PHE A 275 -0.71 -5.41 9.04
N ILE A 276 -1.09 -6.13 7.98
CA ILE A 276 -0.54 -7.44 7.64
C ILE A 276 -0.31 -7.53 6.14
N GLY A 277 0.60 -8.40 5.72
CA GLY A 277 0.79 -8.69 4.30
C GLY A 277 1.62 -9.93 4.02
N TRP A 278 1.55 -10.37 2.78
CA TRP A 278 2.32 -11.49 2.25
C TRP A 278 3.62 -11.02 1.62
N SER A 279 4.66 -11.84 1.70
CA SER A 279 6.00 -11.56 1.16
C SER A 279 6.76 -12.84 0.83
N GLY A 280 7.94 -12.70 0.25
CA GLY A 280 8.82 -13.80 -0.11
C GLY A 280 8.40 -14.52 -1.39
N LYS A 281 9.30 -15.36 -1.92
CA LYS A 281 9.03 -16.17 -3.10
C LYS A 281 7.76 -17.00 -2.91
N ALA A 282 6.91 -16.98 -3.94
CA ALA A 282 5.58 -17.61 -3.91
C ALA A 282 4.71 -17.19 -2.72
N TYR A 283 5.00 -16.03 -2.10
CA TYR A 283 4.25 -15.45 -0.99
C TYR A 283 4.17 -16.37 0.23
N LYS A 284 5.25 -17.11 0.53
CA LYS A 284 5.35 -18.03 1.67
C LYS A 284 5.87 -17.38 2.97
N GLN A 285 5.86 -16.06 3.05
CA GLN A 285 6.20 -15.32 4.26
C GLN A 285 5.08 -14.34 4.59
N VAL A 286 4.86 -14.11 5.87
CA VAL A 286 3.84 -13.20 6.39
C VAL A 286 4.53 -12.17 7.27
N TYR A 287 4.13 -10.92 7.17
CA TYR A 287 4.59 -9.88 8.09
C TYR A 287 3.40 -9.12 8.67
N CYS A 288 3.64 -8.49 9.81
CA CYS A 288 2.71 -7.54 10.39
C CYS A 288 3.42 -6.29 10.91
N ILE A 289 2.63 -5.22 11.02
CA ILE A 289 2.96 -4.00 11.72
C ILE A 289 1.94 -3.85 12.85
N THR A 290 2.39 -3.34 13.98
CA THR A 290 1.57 -3.16 15.18
C THR A 290 1.20 -1.68 15.39
N HIS A 291 0.21 -1.40 16.23
CA HIS A 291 -0.24 -0.03 16.54
C HIS A 291 0.79 0.79 17.32
N ASP A 292 1.78 0.15 17.93
CA ASP A 292 2.93 0.77 18.58
C ASP A 292 4.17 0.83 17.68
N GLU A 293 3.99 0.70 16.36
CA GLU A 293 5.03 0.82 15.33
C GLU A 293 6.11 -0.26 15.38
N GLY A 294 5.78 -1.41 15.95
CA GLY A 294 6.56 -2.63 15.85
C GLY A 294 6.37 -3.33 14.50
N PHE A 295 7.32 -4.21 14.18
CA PHE A 295 7.34 -5.00 12.96
C PHE A 295 7.74 -6.44 13.26
N CYS A 296 6.95 -7.39 12.77
CA CYS A 296 7.25 -8.82 12.86
C CYS A 296 7.15 -9.46 11.48
N TRP A 297 8.03 -10.43 11.21
CA TRP A 297 8.12 -11.13 9.94
C TRP A 297 8.39 -12.61 10.16
N TRP A 298 7.63 -13.47 9.49
CA TRP A 298 7.68 -14.91 9.64
C TRP A 298 7.72 -15.62 8.28
N ASP A 299 8.40 -16.76 8.23
CA ASP A 299 8.44 -17.70 7.13
C ASP A 299 7.53 -18.90 7.42
N ILE A 300 6.38 -18.94 6.75
CA ILE A 300 5.42 -20.03 6.93
C ILE A 300 5.80 -21.28 6.13
N ALA A 301 6.83 -21.22 5.26
CA ALA A 301 7.36 -22.42 4.62
C ALA A 301 8.10 -23.33 5.63
N GLN A 302 8.48 -22.78 6.79
CA GLN A 302 9.24 -23.49 7.81
C GLN A 302 8.36 -24.19 8.86
N LEU A 303 7.03 -24.19 8.71
CA LEU A 303 6.10 -24.79 9.67
C LEU A 303 6.37 -26.29 9.93
N ASP A 304 6.81 -27.03 8.91
CA ASP A 304 7.13 -28.46 9.00
C ASP A 304 8.61 -28.73 9.35
N THR A 305 9.38 -27.69 9.66
CA THR A 305 10.82 -27.77 9.93
C THR A 305 11.14 -27.46 11.40
N GLU A 306 12.34 -27.83 11.85
CA GLU A 306 12.81 -27.49 13.20
C GLU A 306 13.32 -26.04 13.32
N GLU A 307 13.40 -25.32 12.21
CA GLU A 307 13.91 -23.94 12.18
C GLU A 307 12.87 -22.94 12.70
N PRO A 308 13.30 -21.85 13.35
CA PRO A 308 12.37 -20.85 13.86
C PRO A 308 11.71 -20.11 12.69
N ILE A 309 10.37 -20.12 12.66
CA ILE A 309 9.60 -19.42 11.63
C ILE A 309 9.82 -17.90 11.66
N MET A 310 10.24 -17.30 12.78
CA MET A 310 10.41 -15.84 12.91
C MET A 310 11.71 -15.36 12.25
N LEU A 311 11.57 -14.55 11.20
CA LEU A 311 12.68 -14.00 10.42
C LEU A 311 13.24 -12.70 11.02
N LEU A 312 12.36 -11.80 11.47
CA LEU A 312 12.75 -10.53 12.07
C LEU A 312 11.68 -10.04 13.02
N ARG A 313 12.10 -9.45 14.14
CA ARG A 313 11.24 -8.73 15.07
C ARG A 313 11.90 -7.43 15.50
N VAL A 314 11.17 -6.33 15.32
CA VAL A 314 11.57 -4.98 15.72
C VAL A 314 10.46 -4.43 16.62
N LEU A 315 10.80 -4.09 17.86
CA LEU A 315 9.82 -3.62 18.85
C LEU A 315 9.23 -2.24 18.49
N ASP A 316 10.09 -1.31 18.07
CA ASP A 316 9.69 0.00 17.58
C ASP A 316 10.63 0.38 16.44
N VAL A 317 10.07 0.49 15.23
CA VAL A 317 10.85 0.80 14.02
C VAL A 317 11.39 2.23 14.06
N ARG A 318 10.74 3.14 14.79
CA ARG A 318 11.16 4.56 14.89
C ARG A 318 12.47 4.69 15.65
N ASP A 319 12.67 3.84 16.65
CA ASP A 319 13.91 3.79 17.43
C ASP A 319 15.00 2.97 16.72
N ALA A 320 14.60 1.95 15.96
CA ALA A 320 15.53 1.05 15.27
C ALA A 320 16.19 1.68 14.03
N VAL A 321 15.53 2.63 13.37
CA VAL A 321 16.01 3.21 12.11
C VAL A 321 16.21 4.72 12.23
N CYS A 322 17.44 5.17 11.97
CA CYS A 322 17.75 6.59 11.86
C CYS A 322 17.48 7.07 10.43
N VAL A 323 16.38 7.80 10.24
CA VAL A 323 16.03 8.43 8.96
C VAL A 323 16.48 9.89 8.97
N GLU A 324 17.02 10.36 7.84
CA GLU A 324 17.42 11.77 7.71
C GLU A 324 16.22 12.73 7.84
N GLY A 325 16.39 13.82 8.60
CA GLY A 325 15.39 14.89 8.72
C GLY A 325 14.53 14.80 9.98
N ASP A 326 13.21 14.91 9.82
CA ASP A 326 12.22 14.98 10.93
C ASP A 326 12.00 13.62 11.64
N GLY A 327 12.72 12.57 11.26
CA GLY A 327 12.59 11.21 11.81
C GLY A 327 11.32 10.48 11.33
N LEU A 328 11.13 9.25 11.79
CA LEU A 328 9.95 8.42 11.49
C LEU A 328 8.91 8.58 12.61
N HIS A 329 7.68 8.97 12.28
CA HIS A 329 6.61 9.14 13.30
C HIS A 329 5.69 7.92 13.40
N TYR A 330 5.40 7.27 12.28
CA TYR A 330 4.46 6.14 12.18
C TYR A 330 4.73 5.30 10.93
N LEU A 331 4.25 4.06 10.92
CA LEU A 331 4.22 3.19 9.75
C LEU A 331 2.85 3.23 9.06
N VAL A 332 2.84 3.11 7.74
CA VAL A 332 1.62 3.04 6.91
C VAL A 332 1.32 1.59 6.51
N GLY A 333 2.36 0.82 6.16
CA GLY A 333 2.19 -0.55 5.67
C GLY A 333 3.47 -1.11 5.05
N GLY A 334 3.39 -2.33 4.51
CA GLY A 334 4.48 -3.00 3.81
C GLY A 334 4.23 -3.14 2.30
N LEU A 335 5.31 -3.21 1.55
CA LEU A 335 5.34 -3.37 0.11
C LEU A 335 6.30 -4.50 -0.26
N TYR A 336 5.76 -5.61 -0.75
CA TYR A 336 6.59 -6.69 -1.30
C TYR A 336 6.75 -6.52 -2.82
N HIS A 337 8.00 -6.45 -3.27
CA HIS A 337 8.39 -6.32 -4.67
C HIS A 337 8.76 -7.68 -5.26
N GLU A 338 7.79 -8.34 -5.89
CA GLU A 338 7.88 -9.73 -6.35
C GLU A 338 9.05 -10.02 -7.30
N LYS A 339 9.41 -9.09 -8.20
CA LYS A 339 10.51 -9.30 -9.16
C LYS A 339 11.88 -9.35 -8.51
N GLU A 340 12.05 -8.59 -7.42
CA GLU A 340 13.34 -8.44 -6.72
C GLU A 340 13.34 -9.23 -5.40
N ASP A 341 12.23 -9.90 -5.06
CA ASP A 341 12.05 -10.66 -3.82
C ASP A 341 12.42 -9.86 -2.57
N LYS A 342 11.96 -8.60 -2.52
CA LYS A 342 12.28 -7.66 -1.45
C LYS A 342 11.05 -7.10 -0.79
N LEU A 343 11.09 -7.02 0.54
CA LEU A 343 10.08 -6.36 1.35
C LEU A 343 10.56 -4.96 1.71
N PHE A 344 9.70 -3.97 1.53
CA PHE A 344 9.90 -2.60 1.95
C PHE A 344 8.82 -2.21 2.97
N LEU A 345 9.16 -1.35 3.91
CA LEU A 345 8.20 -0.70 4.80
C LEU A 345 8.04 0.75 4.38
N ILE A 346 6.81 1.22 4.43
CA ILE A 346 6.47 2.62 4.17
C ILE A 346 5.98 3.21 5.48
N GLY A 347 6.61 4.32 5.87
CA GLY A 347 6.17 5.12 7.00
C GLY A 347 6.19 6.60 6.64
N GLY A 348 5.99 7.46 7.63
CA GLY A 348 5.96 8.89 7.36
C GLY A 348 6.03 9.77 8.59
N THR A 349 5.79 11.05 8.35
CA THR A 349 5.71 12.10 9.36
C THR A 349 4.32 12.72 9.34
N SER A 350 3.92 13.34 10.45
CA SER A 350 2.66 14.09 10.53
C SER A 350 2.61 15.29 9.58
N ARG A 351 3.75 15.70 9.01
CA ARG A 351 3.89 16.77 8.02
C ARG A 351 3.70 16.29 6.58
N GLY A 352 3.59 14.98 6.34
CA GLY A 352 3.34 14.39 5.02
C GLY A 352 4.57 13.93 4.24
N ASN A 353 5.76 13.92 4.85
CA ASN A 353 6.91 13.20 4.26
C ASN A 353 6.68 11.68 4.36
N ILE A 354 7.09 10.95 3.33
CA ILE A 354 7.01 9.49 3.26
C ILE A 354 8.42 8.92 3.31
N HIS A 355 8.67 7.97 4.20
CA HIS A 355 9.94 7.27 4.33
C HIS A 355 9.80 5.84 3.80
N LEU A 356 10.79 5.42 3.00
CA LEU A 356 10.90 4.09 2.45
C LEU A 356 12.05 3.36 3.13
N LEU A 357 11.78 2.18 3.67
CA LEU A 357 12.74 1.35 4.38
C LEU A 357 12.84 -0.01 3.70
N SER A 358 14.04 -0.53 3.46
CA SER A 358 14.26 -1.90 3.00
C SER A 358 14.30 -2.83 4.21
N CYS A 359 13.60 -3.96 4.11
CA CYS A 359 13.58 -5.01 5.11
C CYS A 359 14.43 -6.20 4.66
N GLY A 360 15.37 -6.60 5.50
CA GLY A 360 16.11 -7.85 5.36
C GLY A 360 16.17 -8.56 6.71
N THR A 361 16.58 -9.83 6.71
CA THR A 361 16.71 -10.63 7.95
C THR A 361 17.72 -10.04 8.94
N ALA A 362 18.68 -9.25 8.45
CA ALA A 362 19.63 -8.52 9.28
C ALA A 362 19.06 -7.25 9.95
N GLY A 363 17.89 -6.77 9.52
CA GLY A 363 17.26 -5.57 10.05
C GLY A 363 16.65 -4.66 8.97
N LEU A 364 16.30 -3.45 9.39
CA LEU A 364 15.69 -2.42 8.56
C LEU A 364 16.73 -1.35 8.20
N SER A 365 16.69 -0.86 6.97
CA SER A 365 17.60 0.19 6.48
C SER A 365 16.84 1.26 5.69
N PRO A 366 17.17 2.56 5.83
CA PRO A 366 16.50 3.62 5.09
C PRO A 366 16.93 3.60 3.61
N VAL A 367 15.95 3.67 2.71
CA VAL A 367 16.14 3.71 1.25
C VAL A 367 16.05 5.15 0.74
N GLY A 368 15.03 5.88 1.18
CA GLY A 368 14.81 7.25 0.71
C GLY A 368 13.60 7.91 1.34
N THR A 369 13.48 9.21 1.10
CA THR A 369 12.37 10.02 1.60
C THR A 369 11.71 10.80 0.45
N LEU A 370 10.39 10.68 0.35
CA LEU A 370 9.57 11.44 -0.59
C LEU A 370 8.98 12.67 0.13
N CYS A 371 9.43 13.86 -0.29
CA CYS A 371 9.05 15.14 0.32
C CYS A 371 8.21 16.01 -0.63
N GLY A 372 7.51 17.00 -0.05
CA GLY A 372 6.79 18.03 -0.82
C GLY A 372 5.52 17.53 -1.52
N GLY A 373 5.09 16.30 -1.21
CA GLY A 373 3.84 15.71 -1.66
C GLY A 373 2.70 16.14 -0.77
N HIS A 374 2.53 15.42 0.34
CA HIS A 374 1.44 15.66 1.27
C HIS A 374 1.76 16.77 2.26
N SER A 375 0.71 17.36 2.83
CA SER A 375 0.80 18.36 3.91
C SER A 375 0.26 17.88 5.25
N ALA A 376 -0.12 16.61 5.34
CA ALA A 376 -0.66 15.96 6.53
C ALA A 376 -0.35 14.45 6.49
N THR A 377 -0.79 13.71 7.50
CA THR A 377 -0.62 12.26 7.63
C THR A 377 -1.05 11.52 6.37
N VAL A 378 -0.14 10.74 5.79
CA VAL A 378 -0.42 9.75 4.74
C VAL A 378 -1.05 8.52 5.39
N ARG A 379 -2.21 8.10 4.90
CA ARG A 379 -3.03 7.02 5.47
C ARG A 379 -3.00 5.73 4.66
N SER A 380 -2.78 5.82 3.35
CA SER A 380 -2.77 4.66 2.47
C SER A 380 -1.83 4.87 1.29
N PHE A 381 -1.32 3.77 0.78
CA PHE A 381 -0.55 3.74 -0.45
C PHE A 381 -0.91 2.50 -1.27
N CYS A 382 -0.61 2.54 -2.57
CA CYS A 382 -0.70 1.39 -3.45
C CYS A 382 0.45 1.43 -4.46
N TRP A 383 1.28 0.37 -4.47
CA TRP A 383 2.31 0.21 -5.49
C TRP A 383 1.76 -0.57 -6.68
N ASN A 384 1.99 -0.05 -7.89
CA ASN A 384 1.71 -0.78 -9.11
C ASN A 384 3.03 -1.26 -9.74
N PRO A 385 3.34 -2.57 -9.72
CA PRO A 385 4.57 -3.10 -10.30
C PRO A 385 4.59 -3.02 -11.84
N THR A 386 3.44 -2.86 -12.49
CA THR A 386 3.37 -2.71 -13.96
C THR A 386 3.78 -1.32 -14.41
N ASP A 387 3.36 -0.29 -13.67
CA ASP A 387 3.61 1.11 -14.02
C ASP A 387 4.83 1.69 -13.30
N GLU A 388 5.49 0.89 -12.45
CA GLU A 388 6.55 1.31 -11.52
C GLU A 388 6.17 2.61 -10.78
N ALA A 389 4.95 2.63 -10.25
CA ALA A 389 4.34 3.83 -9.73
C ALA A 389 3.74 3.60 -8.35
N LEU A 390 3.91 4.60 -7.48
CA LEU A 390 3.32 4.63 -6.15
C LEU A 390 2.15 5.61 -6.14
N LEU A 391 1.00 5.19 -5.61
CA LEU A 391 -0.11 6.06 -5.26
C LEU A 391 -0.12 6.27 -3.75
N THR A 392 -0.39 7.49 -3.30
CA THR A 392 -0.53 7.79 -1.87
C THR A 392 -1.71 8.70 -1.61
N GLY A 393 -2.36 8.51 -0.47
CA GLY A 393 -3.50 9.31 -0.02
C GLY A 393 -3.42 9.57 1.47
N GLY A 394 -3.91 10.73 1.89
CA GLY A 394 -3.81 11.15 3.29
C GLY A 394 -4.92 12.08 3.75
N GLU A 395 -4.68 12.67 4.92
CA GLU A 395 -5.60 13.59 5.60
C GLU A 395 -5.66 14.97 4.98
N ASP A 396 -4.77 15.28 4.03
CA ASP A 396 -4.80 16.50 3.23
C ASP A 396 -5.79 16.44 2.05
N ALA A 397 -6.57 15.36 1.97
CA ALA A 397 -7.54 15.08 0.91
C ALA A 397 -6.91 15.02 -0.50
N GLN A 398 -5.60 14.77 -0.61
CA GLN A 398 -4.90 14.63 -1.88
C GLN A 398 -4.61 13.18 -2.21
N LEU A 399 -4.83 12.80 -3.46
CA LEU A 399 -4.30 11.58 -4.08
C LEU A 399 -3.11 11.98 -4.94
N LEU A 400 -1.94 11.40 -4.67
CA LEU A 400 -0.70 11.67 -5.39
C LEU A 400 -0.23 10.44 -6.14
N LEU A 401 0.28 10.66 -7.36
CA LEU A 401 0.93 9.64 -8.17
C LEU A 401 2.41 9.97 -8.28
N TRP A 402 3.25 9.04 -7.86
CA TRP A 402 4.71 9.15 -7.89
C TRP A 402 5.25 8.21 -8.96
N LYS A 403 6.17 8.72 -9.80
CA LYS A 403 6.86 7.94 -10.84
C LYS A 403 8.36 8.30 -10.88
N PRO A 404 9.23 7.36 -11.26
CA PRO A 404 10.65 7.64 -11.47
C PRO A 404 10.84 8.71 -12.55
N GLY A 405 11.74 9.67 -12.32
CA GLY A 405 12.08 10.71 -13.29
C GLY A 405 10.96 11.69 -13.65
N ALA A 406 9.83 11.67 -12.92
CA ALA A 406 8.73 12.58 -13.18
C ALA A 406 9.10 14.03 -12.84
N VAL A 407 8.68 14.96 -13.70
CA VAL A 407 8.75 16.40 -13.44
C VAL A 407 7.33 16.92 -13.30
N GLU A 408 7.01 17.46 -12.12
CA GLU A 408 5.70 18.01 -11.83
C GLU A 408 5.38 19.14 -12.83
N ARG A 409 4.45 18.89 -13.75
CA ARG A 409 3.97 19.93 -14.68
C ARG A 409 3.03 20.86 -13.92
N SER A 410 3.58 21.91 -13.33
CA SER A 410 2.79 22.94 -12.65
C SER A 410 1.68 23.49 -13.58
N LEU A 411 0.43 23.37 -13.16
CA LEU A 411 -0.72 23.99 -13.84
C LEU A 411 -0.74 25.53 -13.66
N ALA A 412 0.11 26.07 -12.79
CA ALA A 412 0.18 27.49 -12.44
C ALA A 412 0.48 28.41 -13.64
N LYS A 413 1.17 27.93 -14.69
CA LYS A 413 1.50 28.77 -15.86
C LYS A 413 0.35 29.02 -16.84
N LYS A 414 -0.77 28.30 -16.76
CA LYS A 414 -1.94 28.56 -17.64
C LYS A 414 -2.92 29.60 -17.09
N ALA A 415 -2.92 29.85 -15.78
CA ALA A 415 -3.77 30.88 -15.18
C ALA A 415 -3.22 32.30 -15.39
N SER A 416 -1.89 32.48 -15.39
CA SER A 416 -1.29 33.81 -15.59
C SER A 416 -1.43 34.35 -17.02
N MET A 417 -1.59 33.48 -18.03
CA MET A 417 -1.81 33.91 -19.42
C MET A 417 -3.26 34.30 -19.73
N LYS A 418 -4.25 33.86 -18.94
CA LYS A 418 -5.66 34.24 -19.16
C LYS A 418 -6.05 35.58 -18.52
N ILE A 419 -5.29 36.06 -17.54
CA ILE A 419 -5.57 37.35 -16.86
C ILE A 419 -5.05 38.56 -17.67
N ALA A 420 -4.13 38.34 -18.63
CA ALA A 420 -3.51 39.44 -19.39
C ALA A 420 -4.32 39.97 -20.59
N SER A 421 -5.57 39.53 -20.84
CA SER A 421 -6.32 39.93 -22.05
C SER A 421 -7.61 40.74 -21.84
N SER A 422 -7.99 41.10 -20.61
CA SER A 422 -9.26 41.80 -20.35
C SER A 422 -9.18 43.31 -20.06
N VAL A 423 -8.00 43.95 -20.19
CA VAL A 423 -7.89 45.41 -20.00
C VAL A 423 -7.84 46.13 -21.35
N GLN A 424 -9.01 46.47 -21.89
CA GLN A 424 -9.27 47.72 -22.65
C GLN A 424 -10.74 47.79 -23.14
N LYS A 425 -11.64 48.32 -22.30
CA LYS A 425 -12.74 49.16 -22.79
C LYS A 425 -12.83 50.39 -21.88
N ARG A 426 -12.20 51.47 -22.33
CA ARG A 426 -12.29 52.81 -21.74
C ARG A 426 -13.74 53.29 -21.79
N VAL A 427 -14.26 53.64 -20.62
CA VAL A 427 -15.51 54.38 -20.43
C VAL A 427 -15.34 55.79 -21.01
N ARG A 428 -16.21 56.19 -21.95
CA ARG A 428 -16.45 57.60 -22.27
C ARG A 428 -17.68 58.05 -21.49
N VAL A 429 -17.44 58.92 -20.52
CA VAL A 429 -18.47 59.65 -19.78
C VAL A 429 -19.01 60.77 -20.69
N HIS A 430 -20.32 60.83 -20.88
CA HIS A 430 -20.99 62.07 -21.22
C HIS A 430 -22.17 62.30 -20.28
N ASN A 431 -22.06 63.43 -19.56
CA ASN A 431 -23.08 64.04 -18.73
C ASN A 431 -24.29 64.42 -19.57
N SER A 432 -25.50 64.13 -19.07
CA SER A 432 -26.59 65.09 -19.16
C SER A 432 -27.62 64.82 -18.06
N SER A 433 -27.81 65.85 -17.26
CA SER A 433 -28.71 66.00 -16.12
C SER A 433 -30.20 65.97 -16.49
N LEU A 434 -31.00 65.50 -15.51
CA LEU A 434 -32.32 66.03 -15.10
C LEU A 434 -33.42 66.18 -16.16
N LYS A 435 -34.53 65.43 -15.97
CA LYS A 435 -35.83 65.99 -15.54
C LYS A 435 -36.90 64.90 -15.38
N SER A 436 -37.44 64.81 -14.16
CA SER A 436 -38.88 64.80 -13.82
C SER A 436 -39.86 64.54 -14.97
N ARG A 437 -40.78 63.58 -14.84
CA ARG A 437 -42.12 63.69 -14.20
C ARG A 437 -42.96 62.43 -14.43
N LYS A 438 -43.73 62.08 -13.39
CA LYS A 438 -45.01 61.32 -13.31
C LYS A 438 -45.65 60.96 -14.67
N LYS A 439 -46.18 59.76 -14.85
CA LYS A 439 -47.34 59.22 -14.12
C LYS A 439 -47.37 57.70 -14.17
#